data_AF-A0A484F406-F1
#
_entry.id   AF-A0A484F406-F1
#
_cell.length_a   1.000
_cell.length_b   1.000
_cell.length_c   1.000
_cell.angle_alpha   90.00
_cell.angle_beta   90.00
_cell.angle_gamma   90.00
#
_symmetry.space_group_name_H-M   'P 1'
#
loop_
_entity.id
_entity.type
_entity.pdbx_description
1 polymer ?
#
loop_
_entity_poly.entity_id
_entity_poly.type
_entity_poly.pdbx_seq_one_letter_code
_entity_poly.pdbx_strand_id
1 'polypeptide(L)'
;MLITFVRYTFIDFGVLMQEHSDLSVEIYDLLKDGRQLSISGITRELKSRDFNEHRLIVTGYLRALKDMDCLNEFDLSPSKIYTLKEDKNAGGFVRTKKEVKTVDVYGLVGEKLSKMTSAATKIETAVYIFMTLFDRPCFESELNAAGIDSNQITRYFSSTTGSTPDSNLVVKSKDFKKYYDELPQIPKSSPAYEIHTDKLDPDFLMRTVNILSALLKDEIDVSELVSKTANKSLLDF
;
A
#
# COMPACT_ATOMS: atom_id res chain seq x y z
N MET A 1 -14.75 5.84 -11.21
CA MET A 1 -14.89 4.42 -10.79
C MET A 1 -13.53 3.81 -10.42
N LEU A 2 -12.47 3.91 -11.25
CA LEU A 2 -11.15 3.39 -10.87
C LEU A 2 -10.49 4.13 -9.70
N ILE A 3 -10.63 5.46 -9.59
CA ILE A 3 -10.07 6.24 -8.46
C ILE A 3 -10.79 5.90 -7.15
N THR A 4 -12.10 5.67 -7.20
CA THR A 4 -12.90 5.19 -6.06
C THR A 4 -12.52 3.76 -5.69
N PHE A 5 -12.23 2.91 -6.68
CA PHE A 5 -11.76 1.54 -6.46
C PHE A 5 -10.35 1.53 -5.88
N VAL A 6 -9.41 2.35 -6.36
CA VAL A 6 -8.07 2.51 -5.78
C VAL A 6 -8.14 3.13 -4.39
N ARG A 7 -9.02 4.13 -4.16
CA ARG A 7 -9.31 4.62 -2.80
C ARG A 7 -9.82 3.50 -1.91
N TYR A 8 -10.82 2.72 -2.33
CA TYR A 8 -11.31 1.58 -1.57
C TYR A 8 -10.21 0.52 -1.35
N THR A 9 -9.43 0.15 -2.36
CA THR A 9 -8.42 -0.92 -2.22
C THR A 9 -7.11 -0.48 -1.55
N PHE A 10 -6.77 0.81 -1.45
CA PHE A 10 -5.60 1.27 -0.71
C PHE A 10 -5.97 1.87 0.65
N ILE A 11 -7.08 2.62 0.74
CA ILE A 11 -7.57 3.17 2.00
C ILE A 11 -8.25 2.07 2.80
N ASP A 12 -9.13 1.22 2.26
CA ASP A 12 -9.64 0.10 3.07
C ASP A 12 -8.58 -0.96 3.31
N PHE A 13 -7.54 -1.12 2.48
CA PHE A 13 -6.45 -2.05 2.80
C PHE A 13 -5.51 -1.49 3.87
N GLY A 14 -5.33 -0.16 3.93
CA GLY A 14 -4.61 0.51 5.02
C GLY A 14 -5.44 0.69 6.30
N VAL A 15 -6.76 0.89 6.17
CA VAL A 15 -7.73 1.15 7.25
C VAL A 15 -8.32 -0.15 7.80
N LEU A 16 -8.58 -1.21 7.00
CA LEU A 16 -8.85 -2.56 7.56
C LEU A 16 -7.67 -3.04 8.39
N MET A 17 -6.44 -2.66 8.00
CA MET A 17 -5.23 -3.03 8.73
C MET A 17 -5.01 -2.19 10.00
N GLN A 18 -5.79 -1.12 10.21
CA GLN A 18 -5.68 -0.24 11.37
C GLN A 18 -6.70 -0.55 12.48
N GLU A 19 -7.88 -1.10 12.16
CA GLU A 19 -8.86 -1.55 13.19
C GLU A 19 -8.72 -3.04 13.58
N HIS A 20 -8.09 -3.88 12.76
CA HIS A 20 -7.84 -5.29 13.07
C HIS A 20 -6.34 -5.65 13.23
N SER A 21 -5.51 -4.65 13.54
CA SER A 21 -4.05 -4.82 13.68
C SER A 21 -3.64 -5.86 14.73
N ASP A 22 -4.53 -6.25 15.64
CA ASP A 22 -4.19 -7.18 16.70
C ASP A 22 -4.25 -8.65 16.24
N LEU A 23 -5.19 -9.03 15.36
CA LEU A 23 -5.40 -10.45 15.05
C LEU A 23 -4.24 -11.03 14.21
N SER A 24 -3.71 -10.26 13.26
CA SER A 24 -2.58 -10.69 12.43
C SER A 24 -1.28 -10.80 13.24
N VAL A 25 -1.05 -9.86 14.16
CA VAL A 25 0.07 -9.88 15.13
C VAL A 25 -0.03 -11.10 16.03
N GLU A 26 -1.21 -11.39 16.56
CA GLU A 26 -1.43 -12.53 17.46
C GLU A 26 -1.29 -13.88 16.76
N ILE A 27 -1.82 -14.00 15.53
CA ILE A 27 -1.58 -15.18 14.68
C ILE A 27 -0.09 -15.38 14.47
N TYR A 28 0.65 -14.30 14.22
CA TYR A 28 2.09 -14.39 14.06
C TYR A 28 2.77 -14.87 15.34
N ASP A 29 2.43 -14.28 16.48
CA ASP A 29 2.99 -14.64 17.79
C ASP A 29 2.68 -16.08 18.18
N LEU A 30 1.54 -16.63 17.73
CA LEU A 30 1.21 -18.04 17.92
C LEU A 30 2.08 -18.99 17.11
N LEU A 31 2.54 -18.55 15.93
CA LEU A 31 3.33 -19.35 14.99
C LEU A 31 4.84 -19.10 15.11
N LYS A 32 5.27 -18.17 15.98
CA LYS A 32 6.68 -17.95 16.35
C LYS A 32 7.34 -19.25 16.84
N ASP A 33 8.67 -19.24 16.83
CA ASP A 33 9.52 -20.36 17.27
C ASP A 33 9.27 -21.68 16.52
N GLY A 34 8.88 -21.57 15.25
CA GLY A 34 8.66 -22.72 14.37
C GLY A 34 7.39 -23.53 14.67
N ARG A 35 6.44 -22.96 15.43
CA ARG A 35 5.17 -23.63 15.73
C ARG A 35 4.36 -23.85 14.45
N GLN A 36 3.74 -25.02 14.35
CA GLN A 36 2.90 -25.42 13.24
C GLN A 36 1.49 -25.67 13.77
N LEU A 37 0.50 -24.91 13.31
CA LEU A 37 -0.86 -25.01 13.80
C LEU A 37 -1.85 -25.11 12.65
N SER A 38 -2.91 -25.90 12.86
CA SER A 38 -4.07 -25.91 11.96
C SER A 38 -4.97 -24.71 12.23
N ILE A 39 -5.90 -24.43 11.30
CA ILE A 39 -6.93 -23.39 11.49
C ILE A 39 -7.66 -23.57 12.84
N SER A 40 -8.02 -24.80 13.18
CA SER A 40 -8.69 -25.12 14.44
C SER A 40 -7.79 -24.87 15.65
N GLY A 41 -6.50 -25.19 15.53
CA GLY A 41 -5.50 -24.92 16.57
C GLY A 41 -5.33 -23.43 16.82
N ILE A 42 -5.12 -22.66 15.75
CA ILE A 42 -4.99 -21.20 15.80
C ILE A 42 -6.25 -20.57 16.41
N THR A 43 -7.43 -20.97 15.95
CA THR A 43 -8.71 -20.46 16.50
C THR A 43 -8.85 -20.73 18.00
N ARG A 44 -8.43 -21.90 18.48
CA ARG A 44 -8.49 -22.24 19.92
C ARG A 44 -7.53 -21.40 20.75
N GLU A 45 -6.31 -21.22 20.27
CA GLU A 45 -5.28 -20.45 20.97
C GLU A 45 -5.64 -18.95 20.98
N LEU A 46 -6.17 -18.42 19.88
CA LEU A 46 -6.69 -17.05 19.81
C LEU A 46 -7.82 -16.83 20.84
N LYS A 47 -8.76 -17.77 20.95
CA LYS A 47 -9.81 -17.71 22.00
C LYS A 47 -9.24 -17.70 23.42
N SER A 48 -8.11 -18.37 23.66
CA SER A 48 -7.45 -18.34 24.97
C SER A 48 -6.77 -16.99 25.27
N ARG A 49 -6.53 -16.17 24.24
CA ARG A 49 -5.97 -14.82 24.31
C ARG A 49 -7.04 -13.73 24.18
N ASP A 50 -8.31 -14.08 24.43
CA ASP A 50 -9.48 -13.18 24.33
C ASP A 50 -9.87 -12.76 22.89
N PHE A 51 -9.31 -13.40 21.86
CA PHE A 51 -9.72 -13.23 20.46
C PHE A 51 -10.79 -14.25 20.09
N ASN A 52 -12.06 -13.91 20.34
CA ASN A 52 -13.20 -14.78 20.04
C ASN A 52 -13.77 -14.58 18.62
N GLU A 53 -12.88 -14.51 17.64
CA GLU A 53 -13.26 -14.31 16.25
C GLU A 53 -13.89 -15.56 15.63
N HIS A 54 -14.79 -15.35 14.68
CA HIS A 54 -15.36 -16.45 13.92
C HIS A 54 -14.28 -17.13 13.07
N ARG A 55 -14.31 -18.47 12.97
CA ARG A 55 -13.30 -19.25 12.24
C ARG A 55 -13.11 -18.80 10.79
N LEU A 56 -14.18 -18.32 10.15
CA LEU A 56 -14.12 -17.80 8.79
C LEU A 56 -13.25 -16.54 8.69
N ILE A 57 -13.29 -15.66 9.70
CA ILE A 57 -12.47 -14.46 9.80
C ILE A 57 -11.01 -14.87 9.93
N VAL A 58 -10.69 -15.75 10.89
CA VAL A 58 -9.33 -16.29 11.08
C VAL A 58 -8.79 -16.92 9.79
N THR A 59 -9.64 -17.65 9.05
CA THR A 59 -9.26 -18.25 7.76
C THR A 59 -8.97 -17.19 6.70
N GLY A 60 -9.74 -16.10 6.67
CA GLY A 60 -9.48 -14.94 5.81
C GLY A 60 -8.11 -14.30 6.09
N TYR A 61 -7.78 -14.12 7.37
CA TYR A 61 -6.47 -13.61 7.79
C TYR A 61 -5.32 -14.55 7.40
N LEU A 62 -5.45 -15.84 7.66
CA LEU A 62 -4.43 -16.82 7.29
C LEU A 62 -4.20 -16.86 5.78
N ARG A 63 -5.27 -16.72 4.98
CA ARG A 63 -5.16 -16.60 3.52
C ARG A 63 -4.45 -15.32 3.11
N ALA A 64 -4.86 -14.17 3.64
CA ALA A 64 -4.19 -12.90 3.34
C ALA A 64 -2.70 -12.92 3.72
N LEU A 65 -2.35 -13.47 4.89
CA LEU A 65 -0.97 -13.61 5.34
C LEU A 65 -0.16 -14.57 4.46
N LYS A 66 -0.77 -15.63 3.94
CA LYS A 66 -0.15 -16.51 2.94
C LYS A 66 0.06 -15.78 1.61
N ASP A 67 -0.95 -15.04 1.14
CA ASP A 67 -0.90 -14.30 -0.13
C ASP A 67 0.15 -13.16 -0.07
N MET A 68 0.40 -12.60 1.12
CA MET A 68 1.50 -11.66 1.40
C MET A 68 2.85 -12.35 1.70
N ASP A 69 2.96 -13.65 1.40
CA ASP A 69 4.18 -14.46 1.57
C ASP A 69 4.73 -14.53 3.01
N CYS A 70 3.90 -14.24 4.02
CA CYS A 70 4.29 -14.26 5.43
C CYS A 70 4.20 -15.67 6.06
N LEU A 71 3.34 -16.54 5.51
CA LEU A 71 3.06 -17.88 6.01
C LEU A 71 3.25 -18.93 4.91
N ASN A 72 3.76 -20.10 5.30
CA ASN A 72 3.65 -21.31 4.50
C ASN A 72 2.35 -22.04 4.87
N GLU A 73 1.60 -22.48 3.86
CA GLU A 73 0.45 -23.38 3.99
C GLU A 73 0.81 -24.74 3.41
N PHE A 74 0.59 -25.81 4.17
CA PHE A 74 0.71 -27.17 3.66
C PHE A 74 -0.46 -28.05 4.07
N ASP A 75 -0.83 -28.98 3.21
CA ASP A 75 -2.00 -29.84 3.39
C ASP A 75 -1.58 -31.15 4.08
N LEU A 76 -2.01 -31.33 5.33
CA LEU A 76 -1.91 -32.60 6.06
C LEU A 76 -3.31 -33.08 6.41
N SER A 77 -3.89 -33.89 5.52
CA SER A 77 -5.24 -34.43 5.69
C SER A 77 -5.49 -34.95 7.12
N PRO A 78 -6.59 -34.52 7.77
CA PRO A 78 -7.72 -33.78 7.22
C PRO A 78 -7.62 -32.24 7.32
N SER A 79 -6.45 -31.66 7.60
CA SER A 79 -6.31 -30.24 7.94
C SER A 79 -5.17 -29.52 7.19
N LYS A 80 -5.40 -28.24 6.90
CA LYS A 80 -4.33 -27.33 6.51
C LYS A 80 -3.54 -26.88 7.73
N ILE A 81 -2.22 -26.90 7.62
CA ILE A 81 -1.30 -26.44 8.65
C ILE A 81 -0.58 -25.19 8.14
N TYR A 82 -0.44 -24.23 9.04
CA TYR A 82 0.26 -22.97 8.80
C TYR A 82 1.52 -22.91 9.64
N THR A 83 2.59 -22.42 9.02
CA THR A 83 3.85 -22.09 9.66
C THR A 83 4.32 -20.73 9.20
N LEU A 84 5.11 -20.05 10.01
CA LEU A 84 5.82 -18.87 9.54
C LEU A 84 6.77 -19.27 8.41
N LYS A 85 6.88 -18.42 7.39
CA LYS A 85 7.94 -18.59 6.42
C LYS A 85 9.26 -18.23 7.09
N GLU A 86 10.13 -19.24 7.28
CA GLU A 86 11.51 -19.03 7.73
C GLU A 86 12.27 -18.36 6.61
N ASP A 87 12.20 -17.04 6.58
CA ASP A 87 13.07 -16.28 5.71
C ASP A 87 14.45 -16.33 6.36
N LYS A 88 15.40 -17.03 5.73
CA LYS A 88 16.79 -17.10 6.22
C LYS A 88 17.47 -15.72 6.30
N ASN A 89 16.77 -14.68 5.83
CA ASN A 89 17.12 -13.27 5.93
C ASN A 89 16.08 -12.39 6.67
N ALA A 90 14.93 -12.90 7.12
CA ALA A 90 13.93 -12.12 7.87
C ALA A 90 13.53 -12.85 9.17
N GLY A 91 14.17 -12.41 10.25
CA GLY A 91 13.80 -12.80 11.59
C GLY A 91 12.46 -12.20 11.97
N GLY A 92 11.46 -13.06 12.16
CA GLY A 92 10.24 -12.73 12.89
C GLY A 92 9.36 -11.66 12.22
N PHE A 93 8.15 -11.46 12.76
CA PHE A 93 7.31 -10.29 12.56
C PHE A 93 7.91 -9.23 13.44
N VAL A 94 9.13 -8.90 13.07
CA VAL A 94 9.85 -7.82 13.60
C VAL A 94 9.92 -6.90 12.40
N ARG A 95 9.19 -5.80 12.52
CA ARG A 95 9.54 -4.53 11.86
C ARG A 95 10.93 -4.07 12.32
N THR A 96 11.93 -4.96 12.41
CA THR A 96 13.35 -4.61 12.46
C THR A 96 13.75 -4.36 11.05
N LYS A 97 13.49 -3.13 10.59
CA LYS A 97 14.53 -2.13 10.34
C LYS A 97 15.93 -2.68 9.98
N LYS A 98 16.03 -3.70 9.13
CA LYS A 98 17.26 -4.11 8.46
C LYS A 98 16.95 -5.07 7.31
N GLU A 99 16.99 -4.49 6.10
CA GLU A 99 17.34 -5.16 4.85
C GLU A 99 16.35 -6.18 4.25
N VAL A 100 15.05 -5.99 4.46
CA VAL A 100 14.16 -6.10 3.30
C VAL A 100 14.46 -4.85 2.47
N LYS A 101 14.77 -4.96 1.18
CA LYS A 101 14.56 -3.84 0.25
C LYS A 101 13.04 -3.61 0.22
N THR A 102 12.47 -3.08 1.30
CA THR A 102 11.13 -2.55 1.30
C THR A 102 11.22 -1.40 0.33
N VAL A 103 10.74 -1.61 -0.88
CA VAL A 103 10.57 -0.50 -1.81
C VAL A 103 9.54 0.38 -1.11
N ASP A 104 10.03 1.45 -0.49
CA ASP A 104 9.20 2.45 0.16
C ASP A 104 8.17 2.92 -0.88
N VAL A 105 6.93 3.22 -0.48
CA VAL A 105 5.86 3.63 -1.39
C VAL A 105 6.34 4.80 -2.27
N TYR A 106 7.15 5.69 -1.70
CA TYR A 106 7.79 6.77 -2.45
C TYR A 106 8.74 6.26 -3.54
N GLY A 107 9.56 5.25 -3.25
CA GLY A 107 10.47 4.61 -4.21
C GLY A 107 9.72 3.87 -5.32
N LEU A 108 8.62 3.18 -5.00
CA LEU A 108 7.81 2.45 -5.97
C LEU A 108 7.15 3.42 -6.97
N VAL A 109 6.57 4.49 -6.44
CA VAL A 109 6.01 5.58 -7.25
C VAL A 109 7.13 6.26 -8.06
N GLY A 110 8.27 6.55 -7.44
CA GLY A 110 9.44 7.15 -8.07
C GLY A 110 9.97 6.35 -9.26
N GLU A 111 10.01 5.02 -9.17
CA GLU A 111 10.43 4.16 -10.27
C GLU A 111 9.49 4.30 -11.49
N LYS A 112 8.17 4.33 -11.27
CA LYS A 112 7.22 4.53 -12.35
C LYS A 112 7.28 5.94 -12.93
N LEU A 113 7.48 6.95 -12.08
CA LEU A 113 7.62 8.34 -12.52
C LEU A 113 8.93 8.57 -13.28
N SER A 114 9.99 7.83 -13.00
CA SER A 114 11.28 7.96 -13.69
C SER A 114 11.16 7.79 -15.21
N LYS A 115 10.20 6.97 -15.65
CA LYS A 115 9.90 6.65 -17.05
C LYS A 115 9.21 7.80 -17.81
N MET A 116 8.78 8.86 -17.12
CA MET A 116 8.19 10.03 -17.76
C MET A 116 9.24 10.98 -18.35
N THR A 117 8.90 11.65 -19.44
CA THR A 117 9.83 12.57 -20.13
C THR A 117 9.82 13.98 -19.54
N SER A 118 8.67 14.50 -19.11
CA SER A 118 8.54 15.89 -18.64
C SER A 118 8.61 15.99 -17.11
N ALA A 119 9.49 16.87 -16.61
CA ALA A 119 9.64 17.13 -15.18
C ALA A 119 8.39 17.75 -14.54
N ALA A 120 7.65 18.59 -15.29
CA ALA A 120 6.41 19.20 -14.82
C ALA A 120 5.34 18.14 -14.57
N THR A 121 5.13 17.24 -15.53
CA THR A 121 4.15 16.16 -15.40
C THR A 121 4.53 15.16 -14.31
N LYS A 122 5.84 14.96 -14.04
CA LYS A 122 6.30 14.11 -12.93
C LYS A 122 5.86 14.68 -11.59
N ILE A 123 6.10 15.98 -11.36
CA ILE A 123 5.73 16.66 -10.11
C ILE A 123 4.22 16.63 -9.92
N GLU A 124 3.46 16.99 -10.95
CA GLU A 124 1.99 16.96 -10.93
C GLU A 124 1.45 15.56 -10.62
N THR A 125 1.97 14.54 -11.30
CA THR A 125 1.52 13.16 -11.08
C THR A 125 1.88 12.67 -9.67
N ALA A 126 3.09 12.98 -9.18
CA ALA A 126 3.54 12.58 -7.85
C ALA A 126 2.66 13.19 -6.75
N VAL A 127 2.42 14.50 -6.81
CA VAL A 127 1.57 15.21 -5.85
C VAL A 127 0.15 14.63 -5.87
N TYR A 128 -0.41 14.34 -7.06
CA TYR A 128 -1.74 13.74 -7.16
C TYR A 128 -1.80 12.35 -6.50
N ILE A 129 -0.82 11.50 -6.78
CA ILE A 129 -0.76 10.15 -6.24
C ILE A 129 -0.66 10.21 -4.71
N PHE A 130 0.30 10.95 -4.15
CA PHE A 130 0.48 11.01 -2.71
C PHE A 130 -0.69 11.68 -1.99
N MET A 131 -1.29 12.72 -2.58
CA MET A 131 -2.51 13.32 -2.05
C MET A 131 -3.66 12.34 -2.03
N THR A 132 -3.81 11.52 -3.08
CA THR A 132 -4.88 10.51 -3.18
C THR A 132 -4.65 9.33 -2.23
N LEU A 133 -3.39 8.91 -2.05
CA LEU A 133 -3.02 7.78 -1.20
C LEU A 133 -3.09 8.12 0.29
N PHE A 134 -2.65 9.31 0.69
CA PHE A 134 -2.57 9.72 2.11
C PHE A 134 -3.73 10.60 2.56
N ASP A 135 -4.60 11.01 1.64
CA ASP A 135 -5.74 11.92 1.89
C ASP A 135 -5.33 13.25 2.56
N ARG A 136 -4.12 13.74 2.24
CA ARG A 136 -3.54 14.98 2.77
C ARG A 136 -2.59 15.64 1.77
N PRO A 137 -2.23 16.92 1.96
CA PRO A 137 -1.19 17.56 1.16
C PRO A 137 0.13 16.79 1.18
N CYS A 138 0.80 16.78 0.03
CA CYS A 138 2.08 16.08 -0.15
C CYS A 138 3.24 17.01 0.22
N PHE A 139 4.12 16.57 1.12
CA PHE A 139 5.27 17.34 1.57
C PHE A 139 6.46 17.22 0.62
N GLU A 140 7.30 18.26 0.58
CA GLU A 140 8.52 18.27 -0.25
C GLU A 140 9.44 17.08 0.07
N SER A 141 9.53 16.68 1.34
CA SER A 141 10.31 15.51 1.78
C SER A 141 9.86 14.20 1.13
N GLU A 142 8.57 14.07 0.80
CA GLU A 142 7.98 12.89 0.17
C GLU A 142 8.27 12.86 -1.34
N LEU A 143 8.23 14.03 -1.97
CA LEU A 143 8.66 14.19 -3.37
C LEU A 143 10.16 13.88 -3.53
N ASN A 144 10.98 14.36 -2.59
CA ASN A 144 12.40 14.03 -2.54
C ASN A 144 12.63 12.52 -2.36
N ALA A 145 11.85 11.85 -1.49
CA ALA A 145 11.90 10.40 -1.33
C ALA A 145 11.50 9.63 -2.60
N ALA A 146 10.66 10.22 -3.45
CA ALA A 146 10.29 9.69 -4.77
C ALA A 146 11.32 10.01 -5.88
N GLY A 147 12.45 10.64 -5.54
CA GLY A 147 13.51 10.98 -6.51
C GLY A 147 13.27 12.27 -7.29
N ILE A 148 12.39 13.15 -6.81
CA ILE A 148 12.17 14.49 -7.38
C ILE A 148 12.94 15.51 -6.55
N ASP A 149 14.04 16.04 -7.10
CA ASP A 149 14.88 16.99 -6.36
C ASP A 149 14.17 18.32 -6.07
N SER A 150 14.45 18.92 -4.92
CA SER A 150 14.05 20.29 -4.54
C SER A 150 14.35 21.35 -5.62
N ASN A 151 15.41 21.16 -6.42
CA ASN A 151 15.73 22.05 -7.53
C ASN A 151 14.71 21.97 -8.68
N GLN A 152 14.21 20.77 -8.98
CA GLN A 152 13.17 20.57 -10.00
C GLN A 152 11.84 21.17 -9.54
N ILE A 153 11.52 21.01 -8.25
CA ILE A 153 10.34 21.59 -7.62
C ILE A 153 10.42 23.13 -7.66
N THR A 154 11.55 23.70 -7.25
CA THR A 154 11.76 25.16 -7.28
C THR A 154 11.67 25.69 -8.70
N ARG A 155 12.26 25.00 -9.68
CA ARG A 155 12.16 25.39 -11.11
C ARG A 155 10.74 25.32 -11.62
N TYR A 156 9.95 24.30 -11.25
CA TYR A 156 8.55 24.19 -11.64
C TYR A 156 7.74 25.40 -11.17
N PHE A 157 7.89 25.80 -9.90
CA PHE A 157 7.21 26.98 -9.37
C PHE A 157 7.77 28.29 -9.92
N SER A 158 9.07 28.36 -10.22
CA SER A 158 9.70 29.57 -10.76
C SER A 158 9.33 29.79 -12.23
N SER A 159 9.30 28.74 -13.06
CA SER A 159 8.91 28.83 -14.46
C SER A 159 7.44 29.19 -14.64
N THR A 160 6.61 28.93 -13.63
CA THR A 160 5.19 29.32 -13.62
C THR A 160 4.91 30.71 -13.06
N THR A 161 5.88 31.42 -12.47
CA THR A 161 5.66 32.81 -12.00
C THR A 161 5.42 33.84 -13.11
N GLY A 162 5.68 33.48 -14.38
CA GLY A 162 5.32 34.29 -15.55
C GLY A 162 3.88 34.08 -16.05
N SER A 163 3.19 33.05 -15.55
CA SER A 163 1.78 32.75 -15.79
C SER A 163 1.02 33.06 -14.51
N THR A 164 -0.25 33.49 -14.60
CA THR A 164 -1.07 33.73 -13.40
C THR A 164 -1.01 32.52 -12.44
N PRO A 165 -0.74 32.68 -11.13
CA PRO A 165 -0.56 31.57 -10.19
C PRO A 165 -1.75 30.60 -10.15
N ASP A 166 -2.93 31.06 -10.58
CA ASP A 166 -4.12 30.25 -10.71
C ASP A 166 -4.05 29.23 -11.86
N SER A 167 -3.19 29.36 -12.88
CA SER A 167 -3.16 28.40 -14.01
C SER A 167 -2.47 27.06 -13.67
N ASN A 168 -1.86 26.95 -12.51
CA ASN A 168 -1.02 25.80 -12.17
C ASN A 168 -1.87 24.67 -11.59
N LEU A 169 -1.56 23.44 -11.99
CA LEU A 169 -2.24 22.26 -11.46
C LEU A 169 -1.84 22.00 -10.01
N VAL A 170 -0.58 22.31 -9.63
CA VAL A 170 -0.06 22.16 -8.27
C VAL A 170 0.10 23.51 -7.58
N VAL A 171 -0.35 23.60 -6.33
CA VAL A 171 -0.21 24.78 -5.47
C VAL A 171 0.35 24.43 -4.11
N LYS A 172 0.90 25.45 -3.43
CA LYS A 172 1.33 25.31 -2.03
C LYS A 172 0.11 25.30 -1.13
N SER A 173 -0.04 24.25 -0.34
CA SER A 173 -1.14 24.13 0.62
C SER A 173 -1.02 25.20 1.70
N LYS A 174 -2.14 25.67 2.24
CA LYS A 174 -2.18 26.66 3.34
C LYS A 174 -2.39 26.01 4.71
N ASP A 175 -3.06 24.85 4.73
CA ASP A 175 -3.52 24.18 5.96
C ASP A 175 -2.67 22.96 6.33
N PHE A 176 -1.41 22.91 5.89
CA PHE A 176 -0.55 21.74 6.12
C PHE A 176 0.04 21.63 7.52
N LYS A 177 0.06 22.74 8.28
CA LYS A 177 0.71 22.79 9.61
C LYS A 177 0.07 21.84 10.63
N LYS A 178 -1.22 21.53 10.48
CA LYS A 178 -1.97 20.61 11.35
C LYS A 178 -1.44 19.17 11.31
N TYR A 179 -0.79 18.78 10.21
CA TYR A 179 -0.28 17.42 10.04
C TYR A 179 1.10 17.19 10.69
N TYR A 180 1.77 18.23 11.19
CA TYR A 180 3.09 18.06 11.81
C TYR A 180 3.05 17.27 13.12
N ASP A 181 1.94 17.33 13.85
CA ASP A 181 1.78 16.58 15.09
C ASP A 181 1.55 15.08 14.81
N GLU A 182 0.96 14.74 13.66
CA GLU A 182 0.70 13.38 13.21
C GLU A 182 1.90 12.74 12.50
N LEU A 183 2.81 13.56 11.95
CA LEU A 183 3.92 13.13 11.10
C LEU A 183 5.28 13.61 11.66
N PRO A 184 5.76 13.01 12.76
CA PRO A 184 7.00 13.45 13.42
C PRO A 184 8.25 13.30 12.53
N GLN A 185 8.22 12.44 11.52
CA GLN A 185 9.29 12.26 10.55
C GLN A 185 9.44 13.42 9.54
N ILE A 186 8.42 14.27 9.39
CA ILE A 186 8.43 15.37 8.42
C ILE A 186 9.02 16.63 9.07
N PRO A 187 10.02 17.28 8.46
CA PRO A 187 10.57 18.52 9.00
C PRO A 187 9.50 19.62 9.08
N LYS A 188 9.41 20.32 10.21
CA LYS A 188 8.45 21.41 10.46
C LYS A 188 8.60 22.63 9.55
N SER A 189 9.66 22.67 8.74
CA SER A 189 9.93 23.70 7.73
C SER A 189 9.62 23.23 6.30
N SER A 190 9.23 21.97 6.12
CA SER A 190 8.97 21.37 4.80
C SER A 190 7.64 21.91 4.24
N PRO A 191 7.63 22.55 3.05
CA PRO A 191 6.40 22.99 2.42
C PRO A 191 5.59 21.78 1.95
N ALA A 192 4.27 21.97 1.84
CA ALA A 192 3.36 20.99 1.29
C ALA A 192 2.66 21.50 0.04
N TYR A 193 2.29 20.57 -0.83
CA TYR A 193 1.73 20.79 -2.14
C TYR A 193 0.43 20.01 -2.29
N GLU A 194 -0.51 20.60 -3.01
CA GLU A 194 -1.82 20.02 -3.33
C GLU A 194 -2.18 20.34 -4.77
N ILE A 195 -3.13 19.60 -5.34
CA ILE A 195 -3.60 19.82 -6.71
C ILE A 195 -4.94 20.52 -6.71
N HIS A 196 -5.08 21.48 -7.63
CA HIS A 196 -6.38 22.05 -7.96
C HIS A 196 -7.22 21.02 -8.70
N THR A 197 -8.11 20.35 -7.97
CA THR A 197 -9.04 19.34 -8.50
C THR A 197 -9.94 19.89 -9.60
N ASP A 198 -10.24 21.19 -9.57
CA ASP A 198 -11.12 21.87 -10.53
C ASP A 198 -10.48 22.02 -11.92
N LYS A 199 -9.17 21.76 -12.06
CA LYS A 199 -8.40 21.94 -13.29
C LYS A 199 -7.83 20.62 -13.83
N LEU A 200 -8.36 19.50 -13.37
CA LEU A 200 -7.91 18.17 -13.78
C LEU A 200 -8.34 17.88 -15.22
N ASP A 201 -7.33 17.76 -16.09
CA ASP A 201 -7.48 17.27 -17.45
C ASP A 201 -7.78 15.75 -17.47
N PRO A 202 -8.78 15.27 -18.22
CA PRO A 202 -9.07 13.83 -18.34
C PRO A 202 -7.86 12.99 -18.76
N ASP A 203 -7.00 13.51 -19.64
CA ASP A 203 -5.82 12.75 -20.06
C ASP A 203 -4.80 12.64 -18.92
N PHE A 204 -4.68 13.66 -18.07
CA PHE A 204 -3.87 13.60 -16.85
C PHE A 204 -4.36 12.53 -15.89
N LEU A 205 -5.69 12.45 -15.69
CA LEU A 205 -6.28 11.42 -14.84
C LEU A 205 -6.01 10.01 -15.39
N MET A 206 -6.21 9.80 -16.69
CA MET A 206 -5.95 8.51 -17.32
C MET A 206 -4.47 8.10 -17.20
N ARG A 207 -3.54 9.03 -17.40
CA ARG A 207 -2.09 8.78 -17.18
C ARG A 207 -1.82 8.34 -15.75
N THR A 208 -2.36 9.06 -14.77
CA THR A 208 -2.12 8.77 -13.35
C THR A 208 -2.73 7.43 -12.93
N VAL A 209 -3.93 7.14 -13.41
CA VAL A 209 -4.62 5.87 -13.19
C VAL A 209 -3.84 4.69 -13.78
N ASN A 210 -3.24 4.85 -14.96
CA ASN A 210 -2.42 3.81 -15.56
C ASN A 210 -1.18 3.50 -14.71
N ILE A 211 -0.59 4.51 -14.07
CA ILE A 211 0.55 4.33 -13.16
C ILE A 211 0.13 3.57 -11.92
N LEU A 212 -0.97 3.99 -11.26
CA LEU A 212 -1.52 3.30 -10.09
C LEU A 212 -1.89 1.85 -10.41
N SER A 213 -2.48 1.62 -11.58
CA SER A 213 -2.82 0.27 -12.04
C SER A 213 -1.58 -0.58 -12.30
N ALA A 214 -0.49 0.02 -12.81
CA ALA A 214 0.77 -0.68 -13.01
C ALA A 214 1.44 -1.02 -11.66
N LEU A 215 1.37 -0.12 -10.68
CA LEU A 215 1.84 -0.38 -9.31
C LEU A 215 1.10 -1.56 -8.68
N LEU A 216 -0.23 -1.59 -8.80
CA LEU A 216 -1.06 -2.68 -8.29
C LEU A 216 -0.78 -4.02 -8.96
N LYS A 217 -0.52 -4.04 -10.27
CA LYS A 217 -0.22 -5.28 -11.01
C LYS A 217 1.09 -5.92 -10.60
N ASP A 218 2.07 -5.11 -10.19
CA ASP A 218 3.38 -5.62 -9.79
C ASP A 218 3.34 -6.21 -8.37
N GLU A 219 2.44 -5.70 -7.52
CA GLU A 219 2.33 -6.10 -6.11
C GLU A 219 1.24 -7.17 -5.85
N ILE A 220 0.24 -7.30 -6.73
CA ILE A 220 -0.85 -8.27 -6.56
C ILE A 220 -0.63 -9.47 -7.48
N ASP A 221 -0.33 -10.63 -6.89
CA ASP A 221 -0.35 -11.91 -7.62
C ASP A 221 -1.79 -12.34 -7.91
N VAL A 222 -2.28 -11.93 -9.09
CA VAL A 222 -3.60 -12.31 -9.59
C VAL A 222 -3.62 -13.70 -10.24
N SER A 223 -2.50 -14.43 -10.27
CA SER A 223 -2.43 -15.73 -10.95
C SER A 223 -3.35 -16.80 -10.31
N GLU A 224 -3.62 -16.68 -9.01
CA GLU A 224 -4.54 -17.57 -8.30
C GLU A 224 -6.04 -17.18 -8.44
N LEU A 225 -6.38 -16.05 -9.07
CA LEU A 225 -7.78 -15.64 -9.31
C LEU A 225 -8.47 -16.41 -10.44
N VAL A 226 -7.77 -17.35 -11.10
CA VAL A 226 -8.40 -18.28 -12.04
C VAL A 226 -9.32 -19.22 -11.25
N SER A 227 -10.63 -19.07 -11.45
CA SER A 227 -11.62 -19.96 -10.87
C SER A 227 -11.26 -21.41 -11.18
N LYS A 228 -10.96 -22.21 -10.15
CA LYS A 228 -11.01 -23.67 -10.24
C LYS A 228 -12.47 -24.13 -10.35
N THR A 229 -13.19 -23.63 -11.35
CA THR A 229 -14.44 -24.25 -11.77
C THR A 229 -14.00 -25.47 -12.55
N ALA A 230 -13.90 -26.60 -11.86
CA ALA A 230 -13.88 -27.88 -12.55
C ALA A 230 -15.16 -27.93 -13.39
N ASN A 231 -15.02 -27.76 -14.70
CA ASN A 231 -16.08 -28.06 -15.64
C ASN A 231 -16.36 -29.56 -15.49
N LYS A 232 -17.28 -29.92 -14.61
CA LYS A 232 -17.84 -31.27 -14.62
C LYS A 232 -18.62 -31.38 -15.92
N SER A 233 -18.08 -32.16 -16.84
CA SER A 233 -18.78 -32.54 -18.06
C SER A 233 -20.01 -33.35 -17.66
N LEU A 234 -21.12 -33.19 -18.39
CA LEU A 234 -22.34 -34.00 -18.22
C LEU A 234 -22.12 -35.52 -18.42
N LEU A 235 -20.92 -35.93 -18.83
CA LEU A 235 -20.49 -37.33 -18.93
C LEU A 235 -20.01 -37.93 -17.60
N ASP A 236 -19.89 -37.13 -16.53
CA ASP A 236 -19.49 -37.59 -15.18
C ASP A 236 -20.69 -37.88 -14.26
N PHE A 237 -21.90 -38.03 -14.82
CA PHE A 237 -23.13 -38.45 -14.11
C PHE A 237 -23.66 -39.79 -14.64
#